data_AF-D8GKR3-F1
#
_entry.id   AF-D8GKR3-F1
#
_cell.length_a   1.000
_cell.length_b   1.000
_cell.length_c   1.000
_cell.angle_alpha   90.00
_cell.angle_beta   90.00
_cell.angle_gamma   90.00
#
_symmetry.space_group_name_H-M   'P 1'
#
loop_
_entity.id
_entity.type
_entity.pdbx_description
1 polymer ?
#
loop_
_entity_poly.entity_id
_entity_poly.type
_entity_poly.pdbx_seq_one_letter_code
_entity_poly.pdbx_strand_id
1 'polypeptide(L)'
;MKEHKFGMEYINKIAKNISDNTIVPYEDLPRYDLFLSQVTDYLNDKFQGEKYTNNIVQNYIKNEVISKPEDGKKRGYTKVHLTQLILLSYMRPILTTEEIKKVFRLAFNEINDGEDDIISWEKAYKIFSDLHNNSLDDLMSKEHFNEQKFQDMVKDMDLKSDDEERIGIFFVVMSLICQASAIKKLVQNIVNNYEGK
;
A
#
# COMPACT_ATOMS: atom_id res chain seq x y z
N MET A 1 -1.43 -27.60 26.94
CA MET A 1 -1.65 -26.49 25.97
C MET A 1 -0.56 -26.62 24.92
N LYS A 2 -0.91 -26.78 23.63
CA LYS A 2 0.08 -26.92 22.56
C LYS A 2 0.74 -25.56 22.35
N GLU A 3 2.02 -25.44 22.68
CA GLU A 3 2.87 -24.32 22.25
C GLU A 3 2.80 -24.24 20.74
N HIS A 4 2.27 -23.14 20.20
CA HIS A 4 2.46 -22.85 18.79
C HIS A 4 3.94 -22.48 18.61
N LYS A 5 4.75 -23.43 18.13
CA LYS A 5 6.10 -23.16 17.64
C LYS A 5 6.03 -22.03 16.61
N PHE A 6 6.62 -20.90 16.93
CA PHE A 6 6.78 -19.75 16.04
C PHE A 6 7.87 -20.12 15.02
N GLY A 7 7.52 -20.91 14.00
CA GLY A 7 8.43 -21.38 12.95
C GLY A 7 8.07 -20.86 11.55
N MET A 8 8.76 -21.33 10.52
CA MET A 8 8.55 -20.91 9.12
C MET A 8 7.12 -21.16 8.62
N GLU A 9 6.45 -22.21 9.08
CA GLU A 9 5.04 -22.47 8.79
C GLU A 9 4.11 -21.34 9.29
N TYR A 10 4.42 -20.75 10.44
CA TYR A 10 3.66 -19.63 10.99
C TYR A 10 3.90 -18.35 10.19
N ILE A 11 5.13 -18.11 9.75
CA ILE A 11 5.48 -16.99 8.87
C ILE A 11 4.73 -17.10 7.53
N ASN A 12 4.71 -18.29 6.92
CA ASN A 12 3.95 -18.55 5.69
C ASN A 12 2.45 -18.33 5.90
N LYS A 13 1.90 -18.74 7.05
CA LYS A 13 0.49 -18.50 7.39
C LYS A 13 0.19 -17.00 7.59
N ILE A 14 1.08 -16.24 8.24
CA ILE A 14 0.93 -14.79 8.36
C ILE A 14 1.01 -14.13 6.99
N ALA A 15 1.98 -14.50 6.16
CA ALA A 15 2.12 -13.98 4.80
C ALA A 15 0.83 -14.18 4.01
N LYS A 16 0.21 -15.37 4.12
CA LYS A 16 -1.10 -15.66 3.52
C LYS A 16 -2.25 -14.82 4.08
N ASN A 17 -2.30 -14.62 5.39
CA ASN A 17 -3.36 -13.79 5.99
C ASN A 17 -3.22 -12.31 5.62
N ILE A 18 -1.98 -11.81 5.53
CA ILE A 18 -1.70 -10.45 5.03
C ILE A 18 -2.10 -10.37 3.55
N SER A 19 -1.90 -11.46 2.80
CA SER A 19 -2.25 -11.50 1.38
C SER A 19 -3.75 -11.45 1.12
N ASP A 20 -4.55 -12.02 2.01
CA ASP A 20 -6.01 -12.06 1.88
C ASP A 20 -6.69 -10.71 2.18
N ASN A 21 -5.94 -9.65 2.51
CA ASN A 21 -6.49 -8.31 2.70
C ASN A 21 -6.74 -7.64 1.34
N THR A 22 -7.72 -8.17 0.60
CA THR A 22 -8.07 -7.76 -0.76
C THR A 22 -8.50 -6.31 -0.81
N ILE A 23 -7.88 -5.56 -1.72
CA ILE A 23 -8.34 -4.23 -2.11
C ILE A 23 -9.83 -4.25 -2.46
N VAL A 24 -10.56 -3.21 -2.05
CA VAL A 24 -12.01 -3.11 -2.30
C VAL A 24 -12.24 -2.92 -3.81
N PRO A 25 -13.08 -3.72 -4.47
CA PRO A 25 -13.42 -3.48 -5.87
C PRO A 25 -14.01 -2.09 -6.08
N TYR A 26 -13.73 -1.47 -7.22
CA TYR A 26 -14.24 -0.12 -7.51
C TYR A 26 -15.77 -0.02 -7.35
N GLU A 27 -16.50 -1.06 -7.75
CA GLU A 27 -17.98 -1.06 -7.71
C GLU A 27 -18.58 -1.08 -6.31
N ASP A 28 -17.78 -1.49 -5.33
CA ASP A 28 -18.17 -1.59 -3.92
C ASP A 28 -17.82 -0.32 -3.14
N LEU A 29 -17.08 0.62 -3.74
CA LEU A 29 -16.88 1.93 -3.14
C LEU A 29 -18.22 2.66 -2.96
N PRO A 30 -18.40 3.43 -1.87
CA PRO A 30 -19.61 4.18 -1.60
C PRO A 30 -20.10 4.96 -2.83
N ARG A 31 -21.36 4.71 -3.23
CA ARG A 31 -21.98 5.33 -4.42
C ARG A 31 -22.48 6.74 -4.19
N TYR A 32 -22.79 7.06 -2.94
CA TYR A 32 -23.27 8.38 -2.56
C TYR A 32 -22.10 9.20 -2.04
N ASP A 33 -22.14 10.51 -2.28
CA ASP A 33 -21.16 11.44 -1.73
C ASP A 33 -21.07 11.30 -0.22
N LEU A 34 -19.93 11.59 0.37
CA LEU A 34 -19.72 11.48 1.80
C LEU A 34 -19.49 12.85 2.44
N PHE A 35 -19.79 12.94 3.73
CA PHE A 35 -19.26 14.01 4.58
C PHE A 35 -17.78 13.74 4.88
N LEU A 36 -17.01 14.78 5.16
CA LEU A 36 -15.59 14.64 5.52
C LEU A 36 -15.36 13.65 6.66
N SER A 37 -16.20 13.67 7.71
CA SER A 37 -16.09 12.73 8.83
C SER A 37 -16.29 11.28 8.39
N GLN A 38 -17.22 11.03 7.47
CA GLN A 38 -17.46 9.68 6.94
C GLN A 38 -16.30 9.21 6.06
N VAL A 39 -15.65 10.12 5.34
CA VAL A 39 -14.43 9.82 4.59
C VAL A 39 -13.31 9.41 5.55
N THR A 40 -13.10 10.14 6.65
CA THR A 40 -12.08 9.77 7.63
C THR A 40 -12.39 8.46 8.33
N ASP A 41 -13.66 8.20 8.66
CA ASP A 41 -14.09 6.93 9.26
C ASP A 41 -13.83 5.77 8.30
N TYR A 42 -14.19 5.94 7.01
CA TYR A 42 -13.95 4.95 5.96
C TYR A 42 -12.46 4.63 5.80
N LEU A 43 -11.59 5.66 5.75
CA LEU A 43 -10.15 5.45 5.60
C LEU A 43 -9.53 4.77 6.83
N ASN A 44 -9.97 5.12 8.04
CA ASN A 44 -9.47 4.50 9.26
C ASN A 44 -9.92 3.04 9.40
N ASP A 45 -11.11 2.68 8.90
CA ASP A 45 -11.57 1.29 8.85
C ASP A 45 -10.74 0.44 7.88
N LYS A 46 -10.40 1.00 6.72
CA LYS A 46 -9.67 0.27 5.65
C LYS A 46 -8.17 0.21 5.86
N PHE A 47 -7.55 1.26 6.40
CA PHE A 47 -6.10 1.36 6.57
C PHE A 47 -5.73 1.25 8.05
N GLN A 48 -5.92 0.06 8.62
CA GLN A 48 -5.59 -0.24 10.00
C GLN A 48 -4.11 0.04 10.27
N GLY A 49 -3.82 0.97 11.20
CA GLY A 49 -2.47 1.45 11.51
C GLY A 49 -2.17 2.86 11.00
N GLU A 50 -2.93 3.35 10.02
CA GLU A 50 -2.96 4.76 9.66
C GLU A 50 -3.97 5.52 10.54
N LYS A 51 -3.73 6.82 10.72
CA LYS A 51 -4.67 7.70 11.45
C LYS A 51 -5.03 8.90 10.58
N TYR A 52 -6.22 8.85 10.01
CA TYR A 52 -6.84 9.95 9.27
C TYR A 52 -7.68 10.81 10.21
N THR A 53 -7.45 12.12 10.11
CA THR A 53 -8.27 13.16 10.75
C THR A 53 -8.77 14.11 9.68
N ASN A 54 -9.83 14.88 9.99
CA ASN A 54 -10.34 15.91 9.09
C ASN A 54 -9.23 16.85 8.60
N ASN A 55 -8.32 17.25 9.50
CA ASN A 55 -7.22 18.14 9.17
C ASN A 55 -6.24 17.52 8.18
N ILE A 56 -5.98 16.22 8.26
CA ILE A 56 -5.09 15.52 7.32
C ILE A 56 -5.69 15.54 5.92
N VAL A 57 -6.97 15.17 5.78
CA VAL A 57 -7.66 15.19 4.48
C VAL A 57 -7.75 16.62 3.93
N GLN A 58 -8.06 17.60 4.77
CA GLN A 58 -8.08 19.02 4.39
C GLN A 58 -6.71 19.54 3.94
N ASN A 59 -5.62 19.08 4.57
CA ASN A 59 -4.27 19.44 4.13
C ASN A 59 -3.96 18.86 2.73
N TYR A 60 -4.45 17.66 2.40
CA TYR A 60 -4.29 17.13 1.04
C TYR A 60 -5.06 17.95 -0.01
N ILE A 61 -6.26 18.43 0.32
CA ILE A 61 -7.01 19.34 -0.56
C ILE A 61 -6.28 20.67 -0.72
N LYS A 62 -5.85 21.28 0.40
CA LYS A 62 -5.19 22.58 0.42
C LYS A 62 -3.88 22.58 -0.39
N ASN A 63 -3.14 21.47 -0.34
CA ASN A 63 -1.90 21.30 -1.08
C ASN A 63 -2.11 20.69 -2.48
N GLU A 64 -3.36 20.57 -2.95
CA GLU A 64 -3.70 20.10 -4.30
C GLU A 64 -3.10 18.72 -4.59
N VAL A 65 -3.19 17.83 -3.60
CA VAL A 65 -2.83 16.41 -3.72
C VAL A 65 -4.05 15.60 -4.11
N ILE A 66 -5.23 16.02 -3.63
CA ILE A 66 -6.54 15.51 -4.04
C ILE A 66 -7.43 16.67 -4.47
N SER A 67 -8.46 16.38 -5.26
CA SER A 67 -9.37 17.39 -5.76
C SER A 67 -10.21 18.00 -4.64
N LYS A 68 -10.66 19.24 -4.84
CA LYS A 68 -11.63 19.88 -3.94
C LYS A 68 -12.97 19.14 -4.04
N PRO A 69 -13.65 18.87 -2.90
CA PRO A 69 -15.00 18.34 -2.91
C PRO A 69 -15.95 19.32 -3.60
N GLU A 70 -17.10 18.82 -4.07
CA GLU A 70 -18.06 19.66 -4.79
C GLU A 70 -18.45 20.93 -4.01
N ASP A 71 -18.30 22.08 -4.66
CA ASP A 71 -18.42 23.39 -4.02
C ASP A 71 -19.79 23.61 -3.36
N GLY A 72 -19.76 24.17 -2.16
CA GLY A 72 -20.97 24.50 -1.38
C GLY A 72 -21.67 23.28 -0.74
N LYS A 73 -21.22 22.04 -0.98
CA LYS A 73 -21.81 20.84 -0.39
C LYS A 73 -21.03 20.38 0.83
N LYS A 74 -21.71 20.32 1.98
CA LYS A 74 -21.18 19.63 3.19
C LYS A 74 -20.89 18.14 2.92
N ARG A 75 -21.63 17.57 1.98
CA ARG A 75 -21.54 16.20 1.48
C ARG A 75 -21.06 16.23 0.03
N GLY A 76 -19.79 16.58 -0.17
CA GLY A 76 -19.20 16.79 -1.50
C GLY A 76 -18.09 15.80 -1.87
N TYR A 77 -17.82 14.81 -1.03
CA TYR A 77 -16.77 13.82 -1.29
C TYR A 77 -17.32 12.67 -2.12
N THR A 78 -17.17 12.80 -3.43
CA THR A 78 -17.63 11.81 -4.41
C THR A 78 -16.73 10.56 -4.43
N LYS A 79 -17.14 9.56 -5.24
CA LYS A 79 -16.35 8.34 -5.51
C LYS A 79 -14.95 8.63 -6.07
N VAL A 80 -14.78 9.73 -6.81
CA VAL A 80 -13.47 10.18 -7.31
C VAL A 80 -12.54 10.57 -6.15
N HIS A 81 -13.04 11.36 -5.20
CA HIS A 81 -12.27 11.74 -4.01
C HIS A 81 -11.85 10.53 -3.18
N LEU A 82 -12.76 9.56 -3.02
CA LEU A 82 -12.44 8.29 -2.35
C LEU A 82 -11.35 7.53 -3.09
N THR A 83 -11.42 7.47 -4.41
CA THR A 83 -10.42 6.81 -5.24
C THR A 83 -9.03 7.43 -5.06
N GLN A 84 -8.93 8.76 -5.15
CA GLN A 84 -7.70 9.51 -4.90
C GLN A 84 -7.15 9.24 -3.50
N LEU A 85 -8.00 9.28 -2.48
CA LEU A 85 -7.60 9.06 -1.08
C LEU A 85 -7.16 7.62 -0.80
N ILE A 86 -7.79 6.62 -1.43
CA ILE A 86 -7.40 5.22 -1.27
C ILE A 86 -6.03 4.98 -1.94
N LEU A 87 -5.83 5.45 -3.18
CA LEU A 87 -4.52 5.36 -3.85
C LEU A 87 -3.43 6.09 -3.07
N LEU A 88 -3.73 7.30 -2.57
CA LEU A 88 -2.86 8.05 -1.68
C LEU A 88 -2.50 7.24 -0.43
N SER A 89 -3.47 6.56 0.18
CA SER A 89 -3.26 5.77 1.40
C SER A 89 -2.32 4.59 1.20
N TYR A 90 -2.28 3.98 0.01
CA TYR A 90 -1.29 2.95 -0.32
C TYR A 90 0.13 3.52 -0.51
N MET A 91 0.25 4.77 -0.96
CA MET A 91 1.55 5.41 -1.20
C MET A 91 2.15 6.06 0.05
N ARG A 92 1.31 6.64 0.92
CA ARG A 92 1.70 7.43 2.09
C ARG A 92 2.71 6.75 3.04
N PRO A 93 2.64 5.44 3.31
CA PRO A 93 3.65 4.78 4.16
C PRO A 93 5.07 4.81 3.55
N ILE A 94 5.18 5.00 2.24
CA ILE A 94 6.44 4.89 1.48
C ILE A 94 6.91 6.26 0.98
N LEU A 95 5.98 7.11 0.53
CA LEU A 95 6.23 8.36 -0.17
C LEU A 95 5.80 9.59 0.63
N THR A 96 6.55 10.67 0.44
CA THR A 96 6.18 12.00 0.93
C THR A 96 5.00 12.58 0.13
N THR A 97 4.32 13.58 0.67
CA THR A 97 3.22 14.27 -0.02
C THR A 97 3.62 14.80 -1.40
N GLU A 98 4.82 15.38 -1.53
CA GLU A 98 5.30 15.91 -2.82
C GLU A 98 5.60 14.79 -3.83
N GLU A 99 6.15 13.66 -3.38
CA GLU A 99 6.34 12.49 -4.23
C GLU A 99 5.00 11.90 -4.70
N ILE A 100 3.98 11.87 -3.83
CA ILE A 100 2.62 11.43 -4.21
C ILE A 100 2.03 12.35 -5.28
N LYS A 101 2.18 13.68 -5.15
CA LYS A 101 1.75 14.61 -6.19
C LYS A 101 2.43 14.33 -7.52
N LYS A 102 3.75 14.08 -7.51
CA LYS A 102 4.49 13.70 -8.72
C LYS A 102 3.95 12.42 -9.34
N VAL A 103 3.63 11.40 -8.54
CA VAL A 103 3.03 10.16 -9.04
C VAL A 103 1.67 10.42 -9.69
N PHE A 104 0.77 11.16 -9.05
CA PHE A 104 -0.52 11.50 -9.65
C PHE A 104 -0.35 12.29 -10.95
N ARG A 105 0.59 13.22 -11.02
CA ARG A 105 0.91 13.97 -12.25
C ARG A 105 1.39 13.14 -13.43
N LEU A 106 1.74 11.87 -13.23
CA LEU A 106 2.07 10.95 -14.34
C LEU A 106 0.84 10.55 -15.16
N ALA A 107 -0.37 10.68 -14.61
CA ALA A 107 -1.61 10.28 -15.25
C ALA A 107 -2.69 11.38 -15.21
N PHE A 108 -2.60 12.30 -14.25
CA PHE A 108 -3.59 13.34 -13.98
C PHE A 108 -2.90 14.71 -13.97
N ASN A 109 -3.12 15.53 -14.99
CA ASN A 109 -2.33 16.74 -15.20
C ASN A 109 -2.62 17.77 -14.10
N GLU A 110 -3.90 18.12 -13.96
CA GLU A 110 -4.39 19.07 -12.96
C GLU A 110 -5.40 18.42 -12.03
N ILE A 111 -5.10 18.38 -10.73
CA ILE A 111 -5.90 17.57 -9.79
C ILE A 111 -7.37 18.04 -9.68
N ASN A 112 -7.63 19.32 -9.96
CA ASN A 112 -8.96 19.93 -9.90
C ASN A 112 -9.61 20.08 -11.29
N ASP A 113 -8.91 19.72 -12.37
CA ASP A 113 -9.39 19.82 -13.76
C ASP A 113 -8.86 18.63 -14.57
N GLY A 114 -9.72 17.65 -14.82
CA GLY A 114 -9.33 16.39 -15.46
C GLY A 114 -9.69 16.28 -16.94
N GLU A 115 -10.03 17.39 -17.61
CA GLU A 115 -10.46 17.37 -19.03
C GLU A 115 -9.37 16.86 -19.99
N ASP A 116 -8.09 17.01 -19.63
CA ASP A 116 -6.95 16.57 -20.43
C ASP A 116 -6.17 15.38 -19.80
N ASP A 117 -6.72 14.75 -18.77
CA ASP A 117 -6.10 13.60 -18.09
C ASP A 117 -5.91 12.41 -19.03
N ILE A 118 -4.78 11.70 -18.89
CA ILE A 118 -4.40 10.55 -19.75
C ILE A 118 -5.38 9.38 -19.54
N ILE A 119 -5.84 9.18 -18.30
CA ILE A 119 -6.81 8.15 -17.91
C ILE A 119 -7.74 8.69 -16.82
N SER A 120 -8.94 8.11 -16.69
CA SER A 120 -9.83 8.44 -15.58
C SER A 120 -9.39 7.79 -14.26
N TRP A 121 -9.78 8.41 -13.14
CA TRP A 121 -9.56 7.86 -11.80
C TRP A 121 -10.14 6.46 -11.61
N GLU A 122 -11.32 6.20 -12.16
CA GLU A 122 -11.93 4.87 -12.16
C GLU A 122 -11.05 3.83 -12.85
N LYS A 123 -10.57 4.15 -14.05
CA LYS A 123 -9.73 3.25 -14.83
C LYS A 123 -8.41 2.99 -14.13
N ALA A 124 -7.78 4.04 -13.59
CA ALA A 124 -6.54 3.91 -12.81
C ALA A 124 -6.73 3.00 -11.60
N TYR A 125 -7.83 3.17 -10.86
CA TYR A 125 -8.13 2.36 -9.69
C TYR A 125 -8.39 0.89 -10.03
N LYS A 126 -9.16 0.62 -11.08
CA LYS A 126 -9.43 -0.75 -11.54
C LYS A 126 -8.13 -1.45 -11.94
N ILE A 127 -7.28 -0.79 -12.73
CA ILE A 127 -5.97 -1.32 -13.10
C ILE A 127 -5.10 -1.58 -11.86
N PHE A 128 -5.05 -0.63 -10.92
CA PHE A 128 -4.31 -0.79 -9.68
C PHE A 128 -4.83 -1.99 -8.85
N SER A 129 -6.15 -2.13 -8.73
CA SER A 129 -6.80 -3.24 -8.04
C SER A 129 -6.45 -4.59 -8.65
N ASP A 130 -6.46 -4.68 -9.98
CA ASP A 130 -6.09 -5.91 -10.69
C ASP A 130 -4.61 -6.24 -10.52
N LEU A 131 -3.72 -5.24 -10.62
CA LEU A 131 -2.29 -5.41 -10.37
C LEU A 131 -2.01 -5.85 -8.93
N HIS A 132 -2.74 -5.29 -7.97
CA HIS A 132 -2.61 -5.65 -6.56
C HIS A 132 -2.97 -7.11 -6.32
N ASN A 133 -4.12 -7.56 -6.84
CA ASN A 133 -4.57 -8.95 -6.71
C ASN A 133 -3.57 -9.93 -7.35
N ASN A 134 -3.04 -9.61 -8.53
CA ASN A 134 -2.07 -10.48 -9.22
C ASN A 134 -0.68 -10.49 -8.56
N SER A 135 -0.22 -9.37 -8.02
CA SER A 135 1.08 -9.28 -7.32
C SER A 135 1.11 -10.12 -6.04
N LEU A 136 -0.05 -10.33 -5.43
CA LEU A 136 -0.19 -11.07 -4.18
C LEU A 136 -0.01 -12.57 -4.36
N ASP A 137 -0.59 -13.12 -5.42
CA ASP A 137 -0.40 -14.53 -5.79
C ASP A 137 1.06 -14.82 -6.18
N ASP A 138 1.73 -13.87 -6.84
CA ASP A 138 3.14 -14.00 -7.25
C ASP A 138 4.11 -13.93 -6.05
N LEU A 139 3.82 -13.10 -5.03
CA LEU A 139 4.62 -13.03 -3.80
C LEU A 139 4.51 -14.31 -2.96
N MET A 140 3.35 -14.96 -2.99
CA MET A 140 3.07 -16.20 -2.24
C MET A 140 3.59 -17.46 -2.95
N SER A 141 3.73 -17.43 -4.28
CA SER A 141 4.26 -18.53 -5.08
C SER A 141 5.78 -18.52 -5.19
N LYS A 142 6.43 -17.37 -4.98
CA LYS A 142 7.89 -17.25 -5.06
C LYS A 142 8.60 -17.73 -3.79
N GLU A 143 9.75 -18.35 -4.04
CA GLU A 143 10.78 -18.91 -3.16
C GLU A 143 11.35 -17.99 -2.05
N HIS A 144 10.70 -16.88 -1.69
CA HIS A 144 11.23 -15.89 -0.74
C HIS A 144 11.42 -16.45 0.67
N PHE A 145 10.68 -17.50 1.02
CA PHE A 145 10.81 -18.26 2.26
C PHE A 145 11.25 -19.70 1.99
N ASN A 146 12.12 -19.92 0.99
CA ASN A 146 12.69 -21.24 0.72
C ASN A 146 13.54 -21.67 1.92
N GLU A 147 12.92 -22.44 2.81
CA GLU A 147 13.48 -23.00 4.03
C GLU A 147 14.78 -23.76 3.77
N GLN A 148 14.91 -24.38 2.60
CA GLN A 148 16.10 -25.12 2.18
C GLN A 148 17.32 -24.21 2.00
N LYS A 149 17.15 -23.06 1.33
CA LYS A 149 18.20 -22.06 1.15
C LYS A 149 18.65 -21.46 2.48
N PHE A 150 17.76 -21.44 3.46
CA PHE A 150 18.00 -20.97 4.81
C PHE A 150 18.76 -21.98 5.66
N GLN A 151 18.30 -23.22 5.67
CA GLN A 151 18.94 -24.35 6.34
C GLN A 151 20.37 -24.53 5.85
N ASP A 152 20.61 -24.35 4.55
CA ASP A 152 21.96 -24.43 3.99
C ASP A 152 22.88 -23.27 4.41
N MET A 153 22.32 -22.11 4.79
CA MET A 153 23.10 -20.94 5.26
C MET A 153 23.47 -21.03 6.75
N VAL A 154 22.68 -21.74 7.56
CA VAL A 154 22.85 -21.83 9.02
C VAL A 154 23.55 -23.13 9.44
N LYS A 155 23.54 -24.17 8.60
CA LYS A 155 24.19 -25.47 8.86
C LYS A 155 25.66 -25.39 9.29
N ASP A 156 26.41 -24.41 8.80
CA ASP A 156 27.84 -24.26 9.11
C ASP A 156 28.11 -23.57 10.46
N MET A 157 27.07 -23.16 11.20
CA MET A 157 27.21 -22.33 12.41
C MET A 157 27.27 -23.12 13.74
N ASP A 158 27.16 -24.46 13.72
CA ASP A 158 27.19 -25.36 14.90
C ASP A 158 26.31 -24.87 16.07
N LEU A 159 25.05 -24.56 15.76
CA LEU A 159 24.10 -24.00 16.71
C LEU A 159 23.20 -25.09 17.31
N LYS A 160 22.61 -24.82 18.48
CA LYS A 160 21.54 -25.66 19.03
C LYS A 160 20.26 -25.45 18.22
N SER A 161 19.40 -26.45 18.11
CA SER A 161 18.18 -26.39 17.28
C SER A 161 17.30 -25.15 17.53
N ASP A 162 17.17 -24.73 18.79
CA ASP A 162 16.35 -23.55 19.14
C ASP A 162 17.04 -22.23 18.74
N ASP A 163 18.38 -22.20 18.72
CA ASP A 163 19.14 -21.02 18.28
C ASP A 163 19.20 -20.94 16.74
N GLU A 164 19.25 -22.08 16.04
CA GLU A 164 19.12 -22.16 14.58
C GLU A 164 17.79 -21.56 14.10
N GLU A 165 16.68 -21.91 14.75
CA GLU A 165 15.35 -21.38 14.41
C GLU A 165 15.27 -19.85 14.62
N ARG A 166 15.83 -19.33 15.72
CA ARG A 166 15.87 -17.88 16.01
C ARG A 166 16.73 -17.09 15.02
N ILE A 167 17.91 -17.60 14.70
CA ILE A 167 18.79 -17.00 13.68
C ILE A 167 18.14 -17.07 12.30
N GLY A 168 17.43 -18.17 12.03
CA GLY A 168 16.48 -18.35 10.93
C GLY A 168 15.57 -17.13 10.75
N ILE A 169 14.73 -16.91 11.75
CA ILE A 169 13.75 -15.80 11.76
C ILE A 169 14.45 -14.45 11.63
N PHE A 170 15.57 -14.24 12.32
CA PHE A 170 16.33 -12.99 12.25
C PHE A 170 16.72 -12.63 10.82
N PHE A 171 17.33 -13.56 10.08
CA PHE A 171 17.76 -13.31 8.71
C PHE A 171 16.57 -13.17 7.75
N VAL A 172 15.43 -13.82 8.01
CA VAL A 172 14.19 -13.63 7.26
C VAL A 172 13.72 -12.18 7.41
N VAL A 173 13.64 -11.69 8.64
CA VAL A 173 13.27 -10.30 8.93
C VAL A 173 14.25 -9.33 8.26
N MET A 174 15.56 -9.57 8.37
CA MET A 174 16.58 -8.72 7.73
C MET A 174 16.47 -8.71 6.20
N SER A 175 16.18 -9.87 5.58
CA SER A 175 15.98 -9.98 4.13
C SER A 175 14.77 -9.17 3.68
N LEU A 176 13.64 -9.28 4.39
CA LEU A 176 12.42 -8.50 4.10
C LEU A 176 12.66 -6.99 4.25
N ILE A 177 13.38 -6.57 5.29
CA ILE A 177 13.77 -5.16 5.49
C ILE A 177 14.65 -4.66 4.33
N CYS A 178 15.61 -5.48 3.88
CA CYS A 178 16.48 -5.15 2.76
C CYS A 178 15.69 -4.98 1.46
N GLN A 179 14.79 -5.92 1.15
CA GLN A 179 13.90 -5.87 -0.01
C GLN A 179 12.99 -4.64 0.03
N ALA A 180 12.32 -4.39 1.15
CA ALA A 180 11.47 -3.21 1.34
C ALA A 180 12.26 -1.90 1.15
N SER A 181 13.49 -1.83 1.68
CA SER A 181 14.36 -0.68 1.53
C SER A 181 14.80 -0.47 0.07
N ALA A 182 15.10 -1.55 -0.66
CA ALA A 182 15.47 -1.48 -2.06
C ALA A 182 14.31 -1.02 -2.94
N ILE A 183 13.11 -1.58 -2.74
CA ILE A 183 11.88 -1.18 -3.44
C ILE A 183 11.57 0.29 -3.16
N LYS A 184 11.61 0.70 -1.88
CA LYS A 184 11.39 2.11 -1.50
C LYS A 184 12.34 3.05 -2.26
N LYS A 185 13.64 2.74 -2.25
CA LYS A 185 14.64 3.55 -2.98
C LYS A 185 14.38 3.58 -4.48
N LEU A 186 13.97 2.46 -5.08
CA LEU A 186 13.64 2.39 -6.50
C LEU A 186 12.45 3.30 -6.83
N VAL A 187 11.36 3.20 -6.07
CA VAL A 187 10.17 4.05 -6.26
C VAL A 187 10.54 5.53 -6.12
N GLN A 188 11.25 5.91 -5.05
CA GLN A 188 11.67 7.30 -4.85
C GLN A 188 12.57 7.81 -5.99
N ASN A 189 13.46 6.98 -6.52
CA ASN A 189 14.29 7.35 -7.66
C ASN A 189 13.48 7.53 -8.94
N ILE A 190 12.51 6.64 -9.22
CA ILE A 190 11.62 6.77 -10.38
C ILE A 190 10.84 8.09 -10.26
N VAL A 191 10.20 8.33 -9.12
CA VAL A 191 9.35 9.51 -8.90
C VAL A 191 10.15 10.82 -8.94
N ASN A 192 11.37 10.83 -8.40
CA ASN A 192 12.14 12.07 -8.32
C ASN A 192 12.95 12.39 -9.57
N ASN A 193 13.31 11.39 -10.37
CA ASN A 193 14.13 11.59 -11.58
C ASN A 193 13.32 11.51 -12.88
N TYR A 194 12.06 11.09 -12.84
CA TYR A 194 11.21 11.11 -14.02
C TYR A 194 10.78 12.55 -14.33
N GLU A 195 11.44 13.15 -15.31
CA GLU A 195 11.01 14.39 -15.96
C GLU A 195 10.13 14.01 -17.15
N GLY A 196 8.83 13.77 -16.88
CA GLY A 196 7.84 13.68 -17.96
C GLY A 196 7.80 15.02 -18.69
N LYS A 197 8.15 15.01 -19.98
CA LYS A 197 7.90 16.13 -20.88
C LYS A 197 6.45 16.17 -21.31
#